data_AF-A0A918QW56-F1
#
_entry.id   AF-A0A918QW56-F1
#
_cell.length_a   1.000
_cell.length_b   1.000
_cell.length_c   1.000
_cell.angle_alpha   90.00
_cell.angle_beta   90.00
_cell.angle_gamma   90.00
#
_symmetry.space_group_name_H-M   'P 1'
#
loop_
_entity.id
_entity.type
_entity.pdbx_description
1 polymer ?
#
loop_
_entity_poly.entity_id
_entity_poly.type
_entity_poly.pdbx_seq_one_letter_code
_entity_poly.pdbx_strand_id
1 'polypeptide(L)'
;MFRYKLVALLIFLTVINVQGQNAETAKLERITLTGVVTNYNNKPIKGVRIFIDSLKTNVKTNKKGSYEVVVTNKNKLITAYSSKYGLIDIEYHGENVVNFIFPEGAELIANKKYSEMGYGIRSYDDAIDYSSYSNIYDLLKAKFPNLDVNGEKVTVRGAGTSLSGGAIPPIYLVNGTQVFTISRLSPADIKSISVERVTSSIYGSRGAGGIIKIKLK
;
A
#
# COMPACT_ATOMS: atom_id res chain seq x y z
N MET A 1 -14.32 -70.39 -32.89
CA MET A 1 -12.97 -69.85 -32.61
C MET A 1 -13.03 -68.31 -32.58
N PHE A 2 -13.80 -67.73 -31.66
CA PHE A 2 -14.00 -66.27 -31.55
C PHE A 2 -13.53 -65.81 -30.16
N ARG A 3 -12.24 -65.48 -30.02
CA ARG A 3 -11.64 -64.97 -28.76
C ARG A 3 -10.93 -63.63 -28.95
N TYR A 4 -11.50 -62.75 -29.76
CA TYR A 4 -11.04 -61.36 -29.95
C TYR A 4 -12.21 -60.37 -29.85
N LYS A 5 -12.88 -60.30 -28.70
CA LYS A 5 -13.89 -59.25 -28.44
C LYS A 5 -13.88 -58.74 -26.99
N LEU A 6 -12.78 -58.87 -26.26
CA LEU A 6 -12.69 -58.39 -24.86
C LEU A 6 -11.43 -57.58 -24.54
N VAL A 7 -10.82 -56.93 -25.55
CA VAL A 7 -9.70 -55.99 -25.34
C VAL A 7 -10.06 -54.57 -25.83
N ALA A 8 -11.25 -54.36 -26.39
CA ALA A 8 -11.67 -53.06 -26.94
C ALA A 8 -12.47 -52.17 -25.97
N LEU A 9 -12.52 -52.48 -24.66
CA LEU A 9 -13.34 -51.75 -23.68
C LEU A 9 -12.55 -51.26 -22.45
N LEU A 10 -11.24 -51.05 -22.56
CA LEU A 10 -10.40 -50.54 -21.44
C LEU A 10 -9.38 -49.47 -21.87
N ILE A 11 -9.65 -48.74 -22.96
CA ILE A 11 -8.86 -47.57 -23.37
C ILE A 11 -9.80 -46.39 -23.70
N PHE A 12 -10.80 -46.19 -22.85
CA PHE A 12 -11.63 -44.99 -22.86
C PHE A 12 -11.58 -44.35 -21.47
N LEU A 13 -11.20 -43.07 -21.44
CA LEU A 13 -11.11 -42.17 -20.29
C LEU A 13 -10.02 -42.46 -19.25
N THR A 14 -8.85 -41.85 -19.46
CA THR A 14 -8.40 -40.73 -18.60
C THR A 14 -7.36 -39.91 -19.36
N VAL A 15 -7.81 -39.06 -20.29
CA VAL A 15 -7.02 -37.87 -20.63
C VAL A 15 -7.31 -36.89 -19.50
N ILE A 16 -6.45 -36.90 -18.48
CA ILE A 16 -6.40 -35.79 -17.53
C ILE A 16 -5.89 -34.61 -18.34
N ASN A 17 -6.83 -33.84 -18.88
CA ASN A 17 -6.56 -32.48 -19.32
C ASN A 17 -6.18 -31.72 -18.05
N VAL A 18 -4.88 -31.70 -17.75
CA VAL A 18 -4.30 -30.68 -16.88
C VAL A 18 -4.45 -29.39 -17.68
N GLN A 19 -5.64 -28.78 -17.61
CA GLN A 19 -5.78 -27.36 -17.88
C GLN A 19 -4.89 -26.69 -16.85
N GLY A 20 -3.65 -26.42 -17.25
CA GLY A 20 -2.79 -25.52 -16.52
C GLY A 20 -3.59 -24.25 -16.32
N GLN A 21 -4.01 -24.01 -15.08
CA GLN A 21 -4.40 -22.69 -14.65
C GLN A 21 -3.12 -21.86 -14.73
N ASN A 22 -2.83 -21.36 -15.94
CA ASN A 22 -2.00 -20.19 -16.09
C ASN A 22 -2.79 -19.09 -15.39
N ALA A 23 -2.60 -18.98 -14.08
CA ALA A 23 -2.90 -17.78 -13.35
C ALA A 23 -2.05 -16.70 -14.03
N GLU A 24 -2.68 -15.98 -14.96
CA GLU A 24 -2.10 -14.81 -15.59
C GLU A 24 -1.71 -13.90 -14.44
N THR A 25 -0.43 -13.91 -14.10
CA THR A 25 0.10 -13.13 -12.99
C THR A 25 0.04 -11.70 -13.49
N ALA A 26 -1.05 -11.00 -13.16
CA ALA A 26 -1.30 -9.63 -13.58
C ALA A 26 -0.02 -8.82 -13.38
N LYS A 27 0.63 -8.47 -14.50
CA LYS A 27 1.94 -7.83 -14.52
C LYS A 27 1.82 -6.51 -13.77
N LEU A 28 2.70 -6.31 -12.80
CA LEU A 28 2.76 -5.07 -12.04
C LEU A 28 3.36 -3.99 -12.95
N GLU A 29 2.50 -3.19 -13.56
CA GLU A 29 2.93 -2.08 -14.41
C GLU A 29 3.30 -0.91 -13.51
N ARG A 30 4.48 -0.33 -13.73
CA ARG A 30 4.95 0.86 -13.01
C ARG A 30 4.68 2.08 -13.86
N ILE A 31 4.05 3.08 -13.26
CA ILE A 31 3.67 4.33 -13.92
C ILE A 31 4.35 5.47 -13.15
N THR A 32 4.96 6.39 -13.87
CA THR A 32 5.44 7.65 -13.30
C THR A 32 4.26 8.61 -13.22
N LEU A 33 3.71 8.77 -12.01
CA LEU A 33 2.65 9.72 -11.74
C LEU A 33 3.26 11.09 -11.44
N THR A 34 2.82 12.11 -12.18
CA THR A 34 3.21 13.50 -11.96
C THR A 34 2.04 14.32 -11.43
N GLY A 35 2.34 15.53 -10.95
CA GLY A 35 1.29 16.43 -10.53
C GLY A 35 1.80 17.73 -9.95
N VAL A 36 0.87 18.65 -9.70
CA VAL A 36 1.12 19.92 -9.03
C VAL A 36 0.13 20.07 -7.86
N VAL A 37 0.64 20.60 -6.75
CA VAL A 37 -0.17 20.94 -5.58
C VAL A 37 -0.22 22.44 -5.39
N THR A 38 -1.43 22.99 -5.38
CA THR A 38 -1.71 24.41 -5.17
C THR A 38 -2.69 24.63 -4.01
N ASN A 39 -2.88 25.88 -3.60
CA ASN A 39 -4.07 26.28 -2.84
C ASN A 39 -5.18 26.78 -3.78
N TYR A 40 -6.33 27.11 -3.21
CA TYR A 40 -7.52 27.66 -3.89
C TYR A 40 -7.25 28.92 -4.75
N ASN A 41 -6.18 29.67 -4.45
CA ASN A 41 -5.73 30.81 -5.24
C ASN A 41 -4.72 30.43 -6.33
N ASN A 42 -4.61 29.15 -6.67
CA ASN A 42 -3.63 28.58 -7.62
C ASN A 42 -2.17 28.83 -7.25
N LYS A 43 -1.87 29.20 -6.00
CA LYS A 43 -0.49 29.38 -5.54
C LYS A 43 0.15 28.02 -5.27
N PRO A 44 1.32 27.71 -5.83
CA PRO A 44 1.98 26.43 -5.60
C PRO A 44 2.41 26.27 -4.15
N ILE A 45 2.29 25.04 -3.63
CA ILE A 45 2.66 24.71 -2.26
C ILE A 45 3.87 23.77 -2.29
N LYS A 46 5.00 24.26 -1.76
CA LYS A 46 6.22 23.47 -1.57
C LYS A 46 6.13 22.57 -0.33
N GLY A 47 6.73 21.40 -0.40
CA GLY A 47 6.94 20.52 0.76
C GLY A 47 5.73 19.66 1.14
N VAL A 48 4.68 19.64 0.32
CA VAL A 48 3.55 18.73 0.48
C VAL A 48 4.04 17.31 0.26
N ARG A 49 3.78 16.42 1.22
CA ARG A 49 4.20 15.02 1.16
C ARG A 49 3.15 14.19 0.42
N ILE A 50 3.60 13.30 -0.45
CA ILE A 50 2.71 12.39 -1.19
C ILE A 50 2.70 11.01 -0.52
N PHE A 51 1.52 10.39 -0.40
CA PHE A 51 1.33 9.01 0.04
C PHE A 51 0.66 8.22 -1.08
N ILE A 52 0.92 6.91 -1.11
CA ILE A 52 0.28 5.98 -2.04
C ILE A 52 -0.39 4.91 -1.20
N ASP A 53 -1.70 4.73 -1.35
CA ASP A 53 -2.52 3.84 -0.53
C ASP A 53 -2.27 4.06 0.97
N SER A 54 -2.32 5.32 1.42
CA SER A 54 -2.02 5.70 2.81
C SER A 54 -0.59 5.36 3.30
N LEU A 55 0.28 4.85 2.43
CA LEU A 55 1.68 4.57 2.74
C LEU A 55 2.53 5.80 2.46
N LYS A 56 3.31 6.19 3.46
CA LYS A 56 4.19 7.34 3.35
C LYS A 56 5.27 7.10 2.32
N THR A 57 5.41 8.04 1.38
CA THR A 57 6.53 8.07 0.44
C THR A 57 7.58 9.12 0.85
N ASN A 58 8.73 9.08 0.19
CA ASN A 58 9.77 10.10 0.32
C ASN A 58 9.56 11.31 -0.61
N VAL A 59 8.49 11.32 -1.40
CA VAL A 59 8.21 12.40 -2.37
C VAL A 59 7.58 13.60 -1.67
N LYS A 60 8.14 14.77 -1.97
CA LYS A 60 7.59 16.07 -1.58
C LYS A 60 7.54 17.01 -2.78
N THR A 61 6.56 17.90 -2.79
CA THR A 61 6.47 18.92 -3.84
C THR A 61 7.63 19.91 -3.78
N ASN A 62 8.11 20.32 -4.95
CA ASN A 62 9.20 21.30 -5.10
C ASN A 62 8.70 22.76 -4.96
N LYS A 63 9.56 23.75 -5.24
CA LYS A 63 9.20 25.19 -5.16
C LYS A 63 8.03 25.60 -6.07
N LYS A 64 7.81 24.87 -7.17
CA LYS A 64 6.71 25.08 -8.13
C LYS A 64 5.47 24.26 -7.77
N GLY A 65 5.46 23.58 -6.62
CA GLY A 65 4.36 22.71 -6.21
C GLY A 65 4.35 21.35 -6.93
N SER A 66 5.28 21.10 -7.85
CA SER A 66 5.30 19.87 -8.65
C SER A 66 5.87 18.69 -7.87
N TYR A 67 5.34 17.49 -8.13
CA TYR A 67 5.85 16.22 -7.63
C TYR A 67 5.89 15.17 -8.75
N GLU A 68 6.69 14.13 -8.51
CA GLU A 68 6.78 12.93 -9.33
C GLU A 68 6.92 11.73 -8.40
N VAL A 69 6.10 10.70 -8.59
CA VAL A 69 6.09 9.50 -7.76
C VAL A 69 5.78 8.27 -8.62
N VAL A 70 6.41 7.14 -8.30
CA VAL A 70 6.14 5.87 -9.00
C VAL A 70 4.96 5.18 -8.34
N VAL A 71 3.92 4.90 -9.13
CA VAL A 71 2.74 4.12 -8.75
C VAL A 71 2.66 2.86 -9.61
N THR A 72 1.68 2.01 -9.31
CA THR A 72 1.40 0.77 -10.03
C THR A 72 -0.07 0.69 -10.38
N ASN A 73 -0.41 -0.09 -11.40
CA ASN A 73 -1.80 -0.40 -11.76
C ASN A 73 -2.64 -1.06 -10.65
N LYS A 74 -2.02 -1.47 -9.53
CA LYS A 74 -2.70 -2.00 -8.34
C LYS A 74 -3.00 -0.95 -7.28
N ASN A 75 -2.37 0.22 -7.33
CA ASN A 75 -2.64 1.29 -6.37
C ASN A 75 -4.03 1.89 -6.61
N LYS A 76 -4.64 2.44 -5.56
CA LYS A 76 -6.03 2.92 -5.54
C LYS A 76 -6.19 4.30 -4.90
N LEU A 77 -5.19 4.83 -4.22
CA LEU A 77 -5.29 6.11 -3.53
C LEU A 77 -3.98 6.89 -3.60
N ILE A 78 -4.06 8.18 -3.88
CA ILE A 78 -2.96 9.14 -3.74
C ILE A 78 -3.37 10.20 -2.73
N THR A 79 -2.54 10.41 -1.69
CA THR A 79 -2.80 11.43 -0.66
C THR A 79 -1.75 12.54 -0.73
N ALA A 80 -2.19 13.79 -0.65
CA ALA A 80 -1.34 14.95 -0.43
C ALA A 80 -1.49 15.45 1.00
N TYR A 81 -0.39 15.54 1.75
CA TYR A 81 -0.38 16.05 3.13
C TYR A 81 0.50 17.28 3.29
N SER A 82 -0.08 18.34 3.86
CA SER A 82 0.60 19.56 4.27
C SER A 82 0.34 19.83 5.75
N SER A 83 1.39 20.16 6.50
CA SER A 83 1.24 20.54 7.92
C SER A 83 0.40 21.81 8.11
N LYS A 84 0.26 22.64 7.06
CA LYS A 84 -0.54 23.87 7.10
C LYS A 84 -1.97 23.69 6.58
N TYR A 85 -2.16 22.80 5.60
CA TYR A 85 -3.44 22.68 4.89
C TYR A 85 -4.17 21.34 5.13
N GLY A 86 -3.60 20.43 5.91
CA GLY A 86 -4.19 19.13 6.19
C GLY A 86 -3.87 18.08 5.12
N LEU A 87 -4.80 17.15 4.89
CA LEU A 87 -4.66 16.04 3.94
C LEU A 87 -5.80 16.02 2.92
N ILE A 88 -5.49 15.61 1.70
CA ILE A 88 -6.47 15.37 0.62
C ILE A 88 -6.17 14.02 0.01
N ASP A 89 -7.19 13.17 -0.12
CA ASP A 89 -7.12 11.89 -0.81
C ASP A 89 -7.81 11.98 -2.19
N ILE A 90 -7.21 11.33 -3.19
CA ILE A 90 -7.78 11.15 -4.53
C ILE A 90 -7.73 9.66 -4.86
N GLU A 91 -8.87 9.09 -5.28
CA GLU A 91 -8.91 7.72 -5.80
C GLU A 91 -8.12 7.65 -7.12
N TYR A 92 -7.32 6.60 -7.27
CA TYR A 92 -6.41 6.41 -8.39
C TYR A 92 -6.91 5.31 -9.31
N HIS A 93 -7.12 5.66 -10.58
CA HIS A 93 -7.63 4.75 -11.61
C HIS A 93 -6.61 4.47 -12.73
N GLY A 94 -5.36 4.90 -12.57
CA GLY A 94 -4.29 4.66 -13.55
C GLY A 94 -3.83 5.90 -14.30
N GLU A 95 -4.16 7.10 -13.80
CA GLU A 95 -3.80 8.37 -14.40
C GLU A 95 -2.27 8.59 -14.41
N ASN A 96 -1.79 9.34 -15.41
CA ASN A 96 -0.39 9.80 -15.46
C ASN A 96 -0.18 11.13 -14.72
N VAL A 97 -1.27 11.87 -14.47
CA VAL A 97 -1.26 13.18 -13.82
C VAL A 97 -2.37 13.23 -12.79
N VAL A 98 -2.03 13.60 -11.55
CA VAL A 98 -2.99 13.89 -10.47
C VAL A 98 -2.61 15.22 -9.84
N ASN A 99 -3.53 16.18 -9.83
CA ASN A 99 -3.28 17.50 -9.23
C ASN A 99 -4.09 17.65 -7.95
N PHE A 100 -3.55 18.39 -6.99
CA PHE A 100 -4.24 18.66 -5.72
C PHE A 100 -4.43 20.17 -5.53
N ILE A 101 -5.59 20.56 -5.04
CA ILE A 101 -5.92 21.94 -4.69
C ILE A 101 -6.42 21.96 -3.25
N PHE A 102 -5.68 22.62 -2.35
CA PHE A 102 -6.15 22.83 -0.97
C PHE A 102 -7.12 24.02 -0.89
N PRO A 103 -8.29 23.87 -0.26
CA PRO A 103 -9.30 24.93 -0.12
C PRO A 103 -8.82 26.12 0.73
N GLU A 104 -9.56 27.21 0.71
CA GLU A 104 -9.42 28.30 1.69
C GLU A 104 -9.94 27.87 3.06
N GLY A 105 -9.24 28.27 4.13
CA GLY A 105 -9.67 27.97 5.50
C GLY A 105 -9.41 26.53 5.91
N ALA A 106 -8.13 26.16 6.01
CA ALA A 106 -7.70 24.91 6.63
C ALA A 106 -7.95 24.91 8.15
N GLU A 107 -9.20 25.06 8.56
CA GLU A 107 -9.69 24.38 9.74
C GLU A 107 -10.09 22.96 9.32
N LEU A 108 -10.19 22.07 10.29
CA LEU A 108 -10.64 20.69 10.17
C LEU A 108 -12.10 20.61 9.67
N ILE A 109 -12.39 21.11 8.47
CA ILE A 109 -13.75 21.31 7.95
C ILE A 109 -14.22 20.03 7.28
N ALA A 110 -14.82 19.20 8.13
CA ALA A 110 -16.06 18.47 7.92
C ALA A 110 -16.21 17.73 6.57
N ASN A 111 -16.00 16.42 6.66
CA ASN A 111 -16.32 15.32 5.75
C ASN A 111 -17.60 15.45 4.88
N LYS A 112 -18.53 16.35 5.19
CA LYS A 112 -19.86 16.42 4.57
C LYS A 112 -19.86 17.11 3.19
N LYS A 113 -19.19 18.26 3.06
CA LYS A 113 -19.17 19.04 1.79
C LYS A 113 -18.27 18.41 0.72
N TYR A 114 -17.23 17.69 1.16
CA TYR A 114 -16.32 16.94 0.29
C TYR A 114 -16.94 15.65 -0.25
N SER A 115 -17.72 14.95 0.58
CA SER A 115 -18.49 13.78 0.13
C SER A 115 -19.52 14.15 -0.94
N GLU A 116 -20.15 15.32 -0.86
CA GLU A 116 -21.07 15.85 -1.87
C GLU A 116 -20.36 16.22 -3.19
N MET A 117 -19.03 16.42 -3.15
CA MET A 117 -18.17 16.72 -4.30
C MET A 117 -17.35 15.50 -4.77
N GLY A 118 -17.55 14.32 -4.17
CA GLY A 118 -16.87 13.07 -4.56
C GLY A 118 -15.48 12.83 -3.94
N TYR A 119 -15.07 13.61 -2.94
CA TYR A 119 -13.77 13.48 -2.27
C TYR A 119 -13.90 12.77 -0.91
N GLY A 120 -13.12 11.71 -0.69
CA GLY A 120 -12.99 11.04 0.61
C GLY A 120 -11.96 11.75 1.50
N ILE A 121 -12.28 11.98 2.78
CA ILE A 121 -11.32 12.51 3.77
C ILE A 121 -11.20 11.48 4.89
N ARG A 122 -9.99 10.97 5.15
CA ARG A 122 -9.70 10.11 6.30
C ARG A 122 -8.85 10.86 7.34
N SER A 123 -9.48 11.31 8.42
CA SER A 123 -8.77 11.91 9.55
C SER A 123 -7.97 10.82 10.29
N TYR A 124 -6.66 11.02 10.49
CA TYR A 124 -5.76 10.04 11.12
C TYR A 124 -5.41 10.38 12.58
N ASP A 125 -6.16 11.27 13.24
CA ASP A 125 -5.71 11.91 14.49
C ASP A 125 -6.43 11.46 15.77
N ASP A 126 -7.19 10.35 15.73
CA ASP A 126 -7.61 9.71 16.96
C ASP A 126 -6.48 8.82 17.46
N ALA A 127 -6.15 8.91 18.76
CA ALA A 127 -5.30 7.92 19.42
C ALA A 127 -5.95 6.54 19.25
N ILE A 128 -5.50 5.79 18.24
CA ILE A 128 -6.11 4.51 17.91
C ILE A 128 -5.78 3.54 19.03
N ASP A 129 -6.80 3.16 19.79
CA ASP A 129 -6.68 2.06 20.72
C ASP A 129 -6.59 0.74 19.93
N TYR A 130 -5.43 0.10 20.03
CA TYR A 130 -5.15 -1.18 19.40
C TYR A 130 -5.39 -2.36 20.36
N SER A 131 -5.79 -2.13 21.61
CA SER A 131 -5.97 -3.16 22.62
C SER A 131 -7.02 -4.22 22.27
N SER A 132 -7.96 -3.91 21.36
CA SER A 132 -9.03 -4.82 20.94
C SER A 132 -8.57 -5.98 20.05
N TYR A 133 -7.32 -5.95 19.56
CA TYR A 133 -6.78 -6.97 18.68
C TYR A 133 -6.01 -8.04 19.47
N SER A 134 -6.22 -9.31 19.12
CA SER A 134 -5.59 -10.44 19.80
C SER A 134 -4.08 -10.54 19.56
N ASN A 135 -3.62 -10.14 18.38
CA ASN A 135 -2.20 -10.12 18.03
C ASN A 135 -1.91 -9.01 17.01
N ILE A 136 -0.63 -8.71 16.81
CA ILE A 136 -0.19 -7.65 15.90
C ILE A 136 -0.52 -7.94 14.43
N TYR A 137 -0.57 -9.20 14.01
CA TYR A 137 -0.86 -9.56 12.62
C TYR A 137 -2.34 -9.31 12.27
N ASP A 138 -3.26 -9.62 13.17
CA ASP A 138 -4.68 -9.30 13.01
C ASP A 138 -4.91 -7.79 12.98
N LEU A 139 -4.21 -7.05 13.85
CA LEU A 139 -4.19 -5.59 13.81
C LEU A 139 -3.71 -5.06 12.45
N LEU A 140 -2.56 -5.57 11.98
CA LEU A 140 -1.98 -5.17 10.69
C LEU A 140 -2.93 -5.45 9.54
N LYS A 141 -3.55 -6.64 9.52
CA LYS A 141 -4.53 -7.05 8.51
C LYS A 141 -5.77 -6.16 8.51
N ALA A 142 -6.28 -5.79 9.68
CA ALA A 142 -7.49 -5.00 9.81
C ALA A 142 -7.29 -3.51 9.51
N LYS A 143 -6.16 -2.93 9.93
CA LYS A 143 -5.93 -1.47 9.82
C LYS A 143 -5.13 -1.07 8.58
N PHE A 144 -4.37 -1.99 7.98
CA PHE A 144 -3.52 -1.71 6.84
C PHE A 144 -3.88 -2.61 5.65
N PRO A 145 -4.92 -2.25 4.87
CA PRO A 145 -5.38 -3.05 3.72
C PRO A 145 -4.32 -3.23 2.62
N ASN A 146 -3.24 -2.46 2.69
CA ASN A 146 -2.09 -2.52 1.78
C ASN A 146 -1.01 -3.49 2.24
N LEU A 147 -1.22 -4.16 3.36
CA LEU A 147 -0.44 -5.31 3.77
C LEU A 147 -1.16 -6.59 3.33
N ASP A 148 -0.39 -7.51 2.77
CA ASP A 148 -0.82 -8.89 2.65
C ASP A 148 -0.23 -9.67 3.84
N VAL A 149 -1.12 -10.10 4.73
CA VAL A 149 -0.79 -10.75 6.00
C VAL A 149 -1.32 -12.17 5.96
N ASN A 150 -0.40 -13.13 5.84
CA ASN A 150 -0.68 -14.57 5.78
C ASN A 150 0.02 -15.26 6.95
N GLY A 151 -0.72 -15.47 8.05
CA GLY A 151 -0.14 -15.87 9.33
C GLY A 151 0.85 -14.81 9.82
N GLU A 152 2.08 -15.21 10.12
CA GLU A 152 3.15 -14.30 10.55
C GLU A 152 3.90 -13.63 9.38
N LYS A 153 3.58 -14.02 8.14
CA LYS A 153 4.22 -13.46 6.94
C LYS A 153 3.48 -12.20 6.50
N VAL A 154 4.17 -11.06 6.58
CA VAL A 154 3.68 -9.77 6.11
C VAL A 154 4.44 -9.37 4.86
N THR A 155 3.72 -8.91 3.85
CA THR A 155 4.31 -8.25 2.68
C THR A 155 3.56 -6.95 2.39
N VAL A 156 4.27 -5.94 1.90
CA VAL A 156 3.64 -4.68 1.49
C VAL A 156 3.22 -4.83 0.03
N ARG A 157 1.91 -4.68 -0.26
CA ARG A 157 1.39 -4.79 -1.62
C ARG A 157 2.09 -3.81 -2.54
N GLY A 158 2.57 -4.29 -3.68
CA GLY A 158 3.31 -3.54 -4.70
C GLY A 158 4.72 -3.06 -4.28
N ALA A 159 5.25 -3.55 -3.16
CA ALA A 159 6.67 -3.45 -2.85
C ALA A 159 7.51 -4.30 -3.83
N GLY A 160 8.82 -4.05 -3.86
CA GLY A 160 9.73 -4.66 -4.82
C GLY A 160 9.74 -6.20 -4.75
N THR A 161 9.99 -6.82 -5.90
CA THR A 161 10.21 -8.26 -6.03
C THR A 161 11.72 -8.56 -5.97
N SER A 162 12.07 -9.68 -5.34
CA SER A 162 13.43 -10.23 -5.35
C SER A 162 13.85 -10.59 -6.77
N LEU A 163 15.16 -10.74 -6.99
CA LEU A 163 15.75 -11.27 -8.22
C LEU A 163 15.22 -12.67 -8.56
N SER A 164 14.81 -13.44 -7.55
CA SER A 164 14.19 -14.76 -7.68
C SER A 164 12.66 -14.73 -7.89
N GLY A 165 12.06 -13.55 -8.10
CA GLY A 165 10.63 -13.39 -8.36
C GLY A 165 9.72 -13.40 -7.13
N GLY A 166 10.25 -13.65 -5.93
CA GLY A 166 9.49 -13.64 -4.67
C GLY A 166 9.26 -12.23 -4.10
N ALA A 167 8.18 -12.05 -3.32
CA ALA A 167 7.94 -10.82 -2.57
C ALA A 167 9.03 -10.60 -1.50
N ILE A 168 9.57 -9.38 -1.41
CA ILE A 168 10.57 -9.02 -0.40
C ILE A 168 9.84 -8.69 0.91
N PRO A 169 10.17 -9.34 2.05
CA PRO A 169 9.55 -9.02 3.33
C PRO A 169 9.96 -7.61 3.81
N PRO A 170 9.10 -6.91 4.55
CA PRO A 170 9.41 -5.58 5.07
C PRO A 170 10.45 -5.65 6.19
N ILE A 171 11.12 -4.52 6.43
CA ILE A 171 11.95 -4.33 7.61
C ILE A 171 11.06 -3.86 8.76
N TYR A 172 11.13 -4.54 9.90
CA TYR A 172 10.47 -4.10 11.13
C TYR A 172 11.40 -3.21 11.94
N LEU A 173 10.93 -2.00 12.28
CA LEU A 173 11.59 -1.11 13.23
C LEU A 173 10.70 -0.96 14.46
N VAL A 174 11.15 -1.41 15.63
CA VAL A 174 10.46 -1.23 16.91
C VAL A 174 11.23 -0.18 17.70
N ASN A 175 10.58 0.95 18.02
CA ASN A 175 11.19 2.11 18.66
C ASN A 175 12.48 2.61 17.94
N GLY A 176 12.54 2.43 16.62
CA GLY A 176 13.69 2.81 15.79
C GLY A 176 14.77 1.73 15.64
N THR A 177 14.69 0.63 16.38
CA THR A 177 15.64 -0.49 16.30
C THR A 177 15.10 -1.58 15.38
N GLN A 178 15.94 -2.11 14.49
CA GLN A 178 15.55 -3.20 13.59
C GLN A 178 15.40 -4.52 14.34
N VAL A 179 14.28 -5.20 14.11
CA VAL A 179 14.00 -6.53 14.67
C VAL A 179 13.66 -7.53 13.56
N PHE A 180 13.83 -8.82 13.84
CA PHE A 180 13.54 -9.89 12.89
C PHE A 180 12.07 -10.32 12.89
N THR A 181 11.41 -10.22 14.03
CA THR A 181 10.00 -10.59 14.21
C THR A 181 9.30 -9.61 15.15
N ILE A 182 7.98 -9.54 14.98
CA ILE A 182 7.07 -8.74 15.79
C ILE A 182 6.02 -9.61 16.50
N SER A 183 6.06 -10.95 16.38
CA SER A 183 5.05 -11.86 16.93
C SER A 183 4.80 -11.70 18.44
N ARG A 184 5.81 -11.20 19.18
CA ARG A 184 5.74 -11.01 20.64
C ARG A 184 5.18 -9.65 21.07
N LEU A 185 4.88 -8.76 20.12
CA LEU A 185 4.35 -7.44 20.44
C LEU A 185 2.85 -7.53 20.73
N SER A 186 2.46 -7.06 21.91
CA SER A 186 1.06 -6.91 22.28
C SER A 186 0.48 -5.67 21.60
N PRO A 187 -0.68 -5.76 20.93
CA PRO A 187 -1.39 -4.59 20.39
C PRO A 187 -1.67 -3.52 21.45
N ALA A 188 -1.90 -3.89 22.71
CA ALA A 188 -2.16 -2.95 23.79
C ALA A 188 -0.98 -2.01 24.08
N ASP A 189 0.26 -2.44 23.78
CA ASP A 189 1.48 -1.67 24.04
C ASP A 189 1.85 -0.75 22.87
N ILE A 190 1.12 -0.84 21.75
CA ILE A 190 1.41 -0.08 20.55
C ILE A 190 0.86 1.34 20.69
N LYS A 191 1.73 2.32 20.47
CA LYS A 191 1.40 3.74 20.39
C LYS A 191 1.06 4.16 18.98
N SER A 192 1.82 3.68 18.00
CA SER A 192 1.58 3.99 16.59
C SER A 192 2.26 2.98 15.68
N ILE A 193 1.64 2.69 14.54
CA ILE A 193 2.24 1.91 13.45
C ILE A 193 2.29 2.77 12.21
N SER A 194 3.44 2.82 11.55
CA SER A 194 3.59 3.48 10.25
C SER A 194 4.22 2.54 9.25
N VAL A 195 3.62 2.43 8.08
CA VAL A 195 4.15 1.65 6.97
C VAL A 195 4.69 2.61 5.92
N GLU A 196 5.96 2.47 5.57
CA GLU A 196 6.67 3.33 4.63
C GLU A 196 7.18 2.51 3.45
N ARG A 197 7.05 3.06 2.24
CA ARG A 197 7.74 2.54 1.06
C ARG A 197 9.05 3.31 0.89
N VAL A 198 10.15 2.58 0.93
CA VAL A 198 11.48 3.18 0.82
C VAL A 198 12.08 2.84 -0.54
N THR A 199 12.35 3.86 -1.32
CA THR A 199 13.10 3.78 -2.59
C THR A 199 14.59 4.09 -2.40
N SER A 200 15.03 4.40 -1.18
CA SER A 200 16.39 4.89 -0.90
C SER A 200 17.39 3.79 -0.52
N SER A 201 18.63 4.00 -0.94
CA SER A 201 19.86 3.21 -0.71
C SER A 201 20.25 2.93 0.75
N ILE A 202 19.60 3.54 1.75
CA ILE A 202 19.94 3.41 3.18
C ILE A 202 19.81 1.95 3.70
N TYR A 203 18.84 1.19 3.19
CA TYR A 203 18.59 -0.19 3.64
C TYR A 203 18.88 -1.24 2.55
N GLY A 204 19.59 -0.85 1.48
CA GLY A 204 19.97 -1.72 0.36
C GLY A 204 18.77 -2.38 -0.33
N SER A 205 19.01 -3.53 -0.96
CA SER A 205 17.98 -4.32 -1.68
C SER A 205 16.81 -4.79 -0.80
N ARG A 206 16.99 -4.85 0.53
CA ARG A 206 15.96 -5.25 1.50
C ARG A 206 14.95 -4.13 1.78
N GLY A 207 15.33 -2.88 1.61
CA GLY A 207 14.43 -1.72 1.72
C GLY A 207 13.32 -1.70 0.66
N ALA A 208 13.52 -2.42 -0.45
CA ALA A 208 12.53 -2.56 -1.50
C ALA A 208 11.23 -3.24 -1.04
N GLY A 209 11.26 -4.04 0.04
CA GLY A 209 10.10 -4.65 0.67
C GLY A 209 9.24 -3.69 1.53
N GLY A 210 9.73 -2.46 1.76
CA GLY A 210 9.10 -1.48 2.65
C GLY A 210 9.58 -1.59 4.11
N ILE A 211 9.18 -0.61 4.93
CA ILE A 211 9.49 -0.53 6.36
C ILE A 211 8.20 -0.42 7.15
N ILE A 212 8.04 -1.27 8.17
CA ILE A 212 6.98 -1.18 9.15
C ILE A 212 7.60 -0.68 10.45
N LYS A 213 7.30 0.56 10.84
CA LYS A 213 7.74 1.15 12.10
C LYS A 213 6.64 1.03 13.13
N ILE A 214 7.01 0.54 14.30
CA ILE A 214 6.14 0.35 15.45
C ILE A 214 6.75 1.16 16.58
N LYS A 215 5.95 2.06 17.16
CA LYS A 215 6.30 2.77 18.38
C LYS A 215 5.49 2.18 19.51
N LEU A 216 6.15 1.81 20.59
CA LEU A 216 5.50 1.38 21.82
C LEU A 216 5.16 2.60 22.69
N LYS A 217 4.27 2.40 23.66
CA LYS A 217 3.86 3.43 24.63
C LYS A 217 5.01 3.92 25.50
#